data_AF-A0AAV2HN85-F1
#
_entry.id   AF-A0AAV2HN85-F1
#
_cell.length_a   1.000
_cell.length_b   1.000
_cell.length_c   1.000
_cell.angle_alpha   90.00
_cell.angle_beta   90.00
_cell.angle_gamma   90.00
#
_symmetry.space_group_name_H-M   'P 1'
#
loop_
_entity.id
_entity.type
_entity.pdbx_description
1 polymer ?
#
loop_
_entity_poly.entity_id
_entity_poly.type
_entity_poly.pdbx_seq_one_letter_code
_entity_poly.pdbx_strand_id
1 'polypeptide(L)'
;MSENWSDELKNIGDAGDSSRDEVDENSGNPVCEMVGAIKRALQCGDHQGLMVHLGTLEEWRRCGRNNLTHDYWRVAQYIGETELNNVYLLLTVTWEKPDNIKWSCLGDVLSLLALSLCNREIIFRLLIYASNVIPILVEAVGQDQNEDARLHALTIINVSVTVARARFARGLLNANFLDKLVDRLNDQGPHTSGQLLEKILEVIKSLLMCGQPYTHGYATEILSKMTWVMEYHLGHKPLHDFFHDLVRSADIGDKPHICAKYWTKGRLRKELLSRCLRQPWLYIYCSWPACGNHNAALNTFFRKCAACSTVRYCSRQCQEKHWWGGHNIQCKMIARPV
;
A
#
# COMPACT_ATOMS: atom_id res chain seq x y z
N MET A 1 12.82 -25.06 -0.66
CA MET A 1 11.38 -24.71 -0.74
C MET A 1 11.04 -23.96 -2.04
N SER A 2 11.79 -24.16 -3.13
CA SER A 2 11.67 -23.36 -4.37
C SER A 2 11.06 -24.08 -5.58
N GLU A 3 10.79 -25.39 -5.52
CA GLU A 3 10.33 -26.16 -6.68
C GLU A 3 8.80 -26.28 -6.82
N ASN A 4 8.01 -26.02 -5.77
CA ASN A 4 6.54 -26.15 -5.86
C ASN A 4 5.82 -24.94 -6.48
N TRP A 5 6.49 -23.80 -6.68
CA TRP A 5 5.84 -22.58 -7.16
C TRP A 5 5.72 -22.50 -8.69
N SER A 6 6.55 -23.22 -9.45
CA SER A 6 6.53 -23.11 -10.91
C SER A 6 5.31 -23.75 -11.56
N ASP A 7 4.71 -24.75 -10.91
CA ASP A 7 3.55 -25.46 -11.45
C ASP A 7 2.23 -24.76 -11.11
N GLU A 8 2.16 -24.00 -10.00
CA GLU A 8 1.03 -23.10 -9.74
C GLU A 8 0.98 -21.93 -10.72
N LEU A 9 2.14 -21.42 -11.14
CA LEU A 9 2.26 -20.34 -12.12
C LEU A 9 1.76 -20.71 -13.53
N LYS A 10 1.89 -21.98 -13.93
CA LYS A 10 1.44 -22.46 -15.25
C LYS A 10 -0.08 -22.62 -15.35
N ASN A 11 -0.79 -22.72 -14.22
CA ASN A 11 -2.24 -22.98 -14.18
C ASN A 11 -3.11 -21.72 -14.01
N ILE A 12 -2.53 -20.52 -13.98
CA ILE A 12 -3.29 -19.27 -13.85
C ILE A 12 -3.98 -18.88 -15.18
N GLY A 13 -3.49 -19.39 -16.31
CA GLY A 13 -4.08 -19.16 -17.63
C GLY A 13 -5.32 -20.00 -17.95
N ASP A 14 -5.71 -20.94 -17.08
CA ASP A 14 -6.78 -21.93 -17.35
C ASP A 14 -7.94 -21.79 -16.35
N ALA A 15 -8.20 -20.56 -15.90
CA ALA A 15 -9.41 -20.24 -15.16
C ALA A 15 -10.61 -20.38 -16.12
N GLY A 16 -11.18 -21.59 -16.11
CA GLY A 16 -12.28 -22.01 -16.97
C GLY A 16 -13.33 -20.94 -17.22
N ASP A 17 -13.59 -20.74 -18.49
CA ASP A 17 -14.60 -19.85 -19.06
C ASP A 17 -15.97 -20.23 -18.48
N SER A 18 -16.36 -19.60 -17.37
CA SER A 18 -17.68 -19.80 -16.78
C SER A 18 -18.69 -18.99 -17.59
N SER A 19 -19.04 -19.50 -18.77
CA SER A 19 -20.03 -18.96 -19.69
C SER A 19 -21.45 -19.14 -19.12
N ARG A 20 -21.74 -18.50 -17.99
CA ARG A 20 -23.12 -18.20 -17.62
C ARG A 20 -23.41 -16.78 -18.07
N ASP A 21 -24.26 -16.68 -19.09
CA ASP A 21 -24.89 -15.45 -19.57
C ASP A 21 -25.81 -14.85 -18.49
N GLU A 22 -25.26 -14.50 -17.33
CA GLU A 22 -25.91 -13.58 -16.40
C GLU A 22 -25.83 -12.20 -17.05
N VAL A 23 -26.97 -11.73 -17.54
CA VAL A 23 -27.19 -10.33 -17.95
C VAL A 23 -26.58 -9.45 -16.87
N ASP A 24 -25.49 -8.75 -17.22
CA ASP A 24 -24.71 -7.95 -16.28
C ASP A 24 -25.55 -6.73 -15.87
N GLU A 25 -26.41 -6.93 -14.84
CA GLU A 25 -27.21 -5.88 -14.20
C GLU A 25 -26.34 -4.73 -13.66
N ASN A 26 -25.00 -4.84 -13.72
CA ASN A 26 -24.06 -3.79 -13.31
C ASN A 26 -23.37 -3.09 -14.49
N SER A 27 -23.74 -3.37 -15.74
CA SER A 27 -23.25 -2.63 -16.91
C SER A 27 -23.59 -1.14 -16.74
N GLY A 28 -22.57 -0.28 -16.64
CA GLY A 28 -22.71 1.14 -16.33
C GLY A 28 -22.30 1.58 -14.93
N ASN A 29 -21.89 0.66 -14.04
CA ASN A 29 -21.26 1.05 -12.77
C ASN A 29 -19.75 1.25 -12.97
N PRO A 30 -19.22 2.50 -12.89
CA PRO A 30 -17.82 2.79 -13.21
C PRO A 30 -16.83 2.07 -12.28
N VAL A 31 -17.23 1.79 -11.03
CA VAL A 31 -16.40 1.01 -10.08
C VAL A 31 -16.29 -0.44 -10.52
N CYS A 32 -17.39 -1.05 -10.98
CA CYS A 32 -17.38 -2.44 -11.43
C CYS A 32 -16.55 -2.59 -12.71
N GLU A 33 -16.70 -1.66 -13.65
CA GLU A 33 -15.92 -1.62 -14.89
C GLU A 33 -14.43 -1.46 -14.62
N MET A 34 -14.04 -0.51 -13.77
CA MET A 34 -12.65 -0.28 -13.39
C MET A 34 -12.03 -1.48 -12.68
N VAL A 35 -12.76 -2.07 -11.72
CA VAL A 35 -12.32 -3.30 -11.03
C VAL A 35 -12.13 -4.45 -12.02
N GLY A 36 -13.09 -4.67 -12.91
CA GLY A 36 -12.99 -5.72 -13.93
C GLY A 36 -11.81 -5.51 -14.86
N ALA A 37 -11.53 -4.27 -15.23
CA ALA A 37 -10.41 -3.92 -16.11
C ALA A 37 -9.04 -4.14 -15.45
N ILE A 38 -8.87 -3.66 -14.20
CA ILE A 38 -7.64 -3.90 -13.43
C ILE A 38 -7.45 -5.40 -13.19
N LYS A 39 -8.51 -6.13 -12.86
CA LYS A 39 -8.45 -7.58 -12.65
C LYS A 39 -7.96 -8.31 -13.90
N ARG A 40 -8.51 -7.99 -15.08
CA ARG A 40 -8.04 -8.56 -16.36
C ARG A 40 -6.58 -8.22 -16.62
N ALA A 41 -6.18 -6.97 -16.39
CA ALA A 41 -4.79 -6.54 -16.57
C ALA A 41 -3.83 -7.32 -15.64
N LEU A 42 -4.22 -7.54 -14.38
CA LEU A 42 -3.46 -8.36 -13.43
C LEU A 42 -3.35 -9.82 -13.86
N GLN A 43 -4.44 -10.42 -14.34
CA GLN A 43 -4.48 -11.82 -14.76
C GLN A 43 -3.65 -12.09 -16.01
N CYS A 44 -3.65 -11.15 -16.96
CA CYS A 44 -2.89 -11.27 -18.21
C CYS A 44 -1.46 -10.72 -18.12
N GLY A 45 -1.08 -10.06 -17.01
CA GLY A 45 0.19 -9.35 -16.90
C GLY A 45 0.32 -8.15 -17.85
N ASP A 46 -0.81 -7.52 -18.21
CA ASP A 46 -0.88 -6.38 -19.13
C ASP A 46 -0.54 -5.07 -18.40
N HIS A 47 0.75 -4.71 -18.39
CA HIS A 47 1.23 -3.46 -17.79
C HIS A 47 0.66 -2.21 -18.48
N GLN A 48 0.45 -2.25 -19.80
CA GLN A 48 -0.02 -1.07 -20.53
C GLN A 48 -1.48 -0.77 -20.18
N GLY A 49 -2.34 -1.80 -20.16
CA GLY A 49 -3.71 -1.68 -19.69
C GLY A 49 -3.76 -1.23 -18.23
N LEU A 50 -2.91 -1.79 -17.37
CA LEU A 50 -2.83 -1.39 -15.97
C LEU A 50 -2.47 0.11 -15.83
N MET A 51 -1.46 0.59 -16.56
CA MET A 51 -1.03 1.99 -16.52
C MET A 51 -2.17 2.94 -16.93
N VAL A 52 -2.93 2.61 -17.97
CA VAL A 52 -4.11 3.40 -18.39
C VAL A 52 -5.13 3.51 -17.26
N HIS A 53 -5.47 2.39 -16.63
CA HIS A 53 -6.46 2.36 -15.55
C HIS A 53 -5.96 3.08 -14.28
N LEU A 54 -4.67 2.98 -13.96
CA LEU A 54 -4.06 3.73 -12.86
C LEU A 54 -4.09 5.25 -13.12
N GLY A 55 -3.85 5.68 -14.36
CA GLY A 55 -4.00 7.07 -14.77
C GLY A 55 -5.42 7.59 -14.51
N THR A 56 -6.45 6.84 -14.93
CA THR A 56 -7.85 7.20 -14.67
C THR A 56 -8.19 7.26 -13.18
N LEU A 57 -7.66 6.34 -12.37
CA LEU A 57 -7.87 6.37 -10.92
C LEU A 57 -7.23 7.60 -10.27
N GLU A 58 -6.03 7.98 -10.70
CA GLU A 58 -5.37 9.18 -10.19
C GLU A 58 -6.12 10.46 -10.62
N GLU A 59 -6.73 10.48 -11.81
CA GLU A 59 -7.66 11.55 -12.20
C GLU A 59 -8.87 11.62 -11.27
N TRP A 60 -9.52 10.49 -10.97
CA TRP A 60 -10.65 10.44 -10.02
C TRP A 60 -10.27 10.99 -8.65
N ARG A 61 -9.07 10.67 -8.18
CA ARG A 61 -8.51 11.16 -6.92
C ARG A 61 -8.25 12.67 -6.96
N ARG A 62 -7.70 13.20 -8.05
CA ARG A 62 -7.33 14.62 -8.21
C ARG A 62 -8.53 15.53 -8.46
N CYS A 63 -9.58 15.04 -9.14
CA CYS A 63 -10.75 15.84 -9.47
C CYS A 63 -11.45 16.45 -8.23
N GLY A 64 -11.26 15.86 -7.04
CA GLY A 64 -11.83 16.36 -5.78
C GLY A 64 -13.37 16.33 -5.72
N ARG A 65 -14.04 15.81 -6.75
CA ARG A 65 -15.48 15.59 -6.74
C ARG A 65 -15.79 14.44 -5.79
N ASN A 66 -16.75 14.64 -4.90
CA ASN A 66 -17.06 13.67 -3.85
C ASN A 66 -17.37 12.28 -4.41
N ASN A 67 -18.17 12.17 -5.48
CA ASN A 67 -18.50 10.87 -6.09
C ASN A 67 -17.26 10.13 -6.62
N LEU A 68 -16.40 10.80 -7.41
CA LEU A 68 -15.19 10.19 -7.96
C LEU A 68 -14.19 9.81 -6.87
N THR A 69 -14.11 10.61 -5.80
CA THR A 69 -13.27 10.28 -4.64
C THR A 69 -13.77 9.01 -3.96
N HIS A 70 -15.09 8.84 -3.82
CA HIS A 70 -15.66 7.61 -3.27
C HIS A 70 -15.42 6.41 -4.19
N ASP A 71 -15.57 6.58 -5.50
CA ASP A 71 -15.33 5.51 -6.47
C ASP A 71 -13.87 5.08 -6.50
N TYR A 72 -12.93 6.02 -6.42
CA TYR A 72 -11.50 5.74 -6.25
C TYR A 72 -11.24 4.85 -5.03
N TRP A 73 -11.77 5.22 -3.85
CA TRP A 73 -11.55 4.45 -2.63
C TRP A 73 -12.26 3.10 -2.63
N ARG A 74 -13.40 2.97 -3.34
CA ARG A 74 -14.08 1.68 -3.54
C ARG A 74 -13.22 0.73 -4.37
N VAL A 75 -12.65 1.20 -5.48
CA VAL A 75 -11.72 0.41 -6.30
C VAL A 75 -10.51 0.01 -5.46
N ALA A 76 -9.90 0.96 -4.76
CA ALA A 76 -8.73 0.70 -3.92
C ALA A 76 -9.00 -0.35 -2.83
N GLN A 77 -10.13 -0.25 -2.14
CA GLN A 77 -10.54 -1.25 -1.15
C GLN A 77 -10.76 -2.61 -1.80
N TYR A 78 -11.47 -2.68 -2.93
CA TYR A 78 -11.72 -3.95 -3.59
C TYR A 78 -10.40 -4.63 -3.98
N ILE A 79 -9.50 -3.93 -4.69
CA ILE A 79 -8.22 -4.49 -5.13
C ILE A 79 -7.43 -5.05 -3.95
N GLY A 80 -7.33 -4.33 -2.83
CA GLY A 80 -6.61 -4.86 -1.68
C GLY A 80 -7.35 -5.98 -0.93
N GLU A 81 -8.68 -6.01 -0.94
CA GLU A 81 -9.45 -7.08 -0.30
C GLU A 81 -9.45 -8.37 -1.12
N THR A 82 -9.51 -8.30 -2.45
CA THR A 82 -9.74 -9.49 -3.30
C THR A 82 -8.58 -9.82 -4.23
N GLU A 83 -7.82 -8.83 -4.70
CA GLU A 83 -6.81 -8.99 -5.76
C GLU A 83 -5.36 -8.85 -5.26
N LEU A 84 -5.13 -8.64 -3.95
CA LEU A 84 -3.78 -8.46 -3.40
C LEU A 84 -2.81 -9.61 -3.76
N ASN A 85 -3.30 -10.85 -3.87
CA ASN A 85 -2.48 -11.99 -4.27
C ASN A 85 -1.99 -11.84 -5.73
N ASN A 86 -2.86 -11.37 -6.63
CA ASN A 86 -2.51 -11.13 -8.02
C ASN A 86 -1.58 -9.92 -8.18
N VAL A 87 -1.77 -8.87 -7.37
CA VAL A 87 -0.82 -7.74 -7.29
C VAL A 87 0.56 -8.22 -6.86
N TYR A 88 0.64 -9.06 -5.82
CA TYR A 88 1.89 -9.64 -5.35
C TYR A 88 2.55 -10.53 -6.41
N LEU A 89 1.75 -11.35 -7.09
CA LEU A 89 2.25 -12.22 -8.14
C LEU A 89 2.85 -11.39 -9.29
N LEU A 90 2.12 -10.37 -9.76
CA LEU A 90 2.60 -9.47 -10.79
C LEU A 90 3.86 -8.73 -10.35
N LEU A 91 3.95 -8.32 -9.07
CA LEU A 91 5.15 -7.70 -8.50
C LEU A 91 6.36 -8.63 -8.61
N THR A 92 6.18 -9.90 -8.27
CA THR A 92 7.24 -10.92 -8.33
C THR A 92 7.67 -11.19 -9.77
N VAL A 93 6.72 -11.38 -10.69
CA VAL A 93 7.02 -11.60 -12.11
C VAL A 93 7.70 -10.39 -12.74
N THR A 94 7.30 -9.18 -12.35
CA THR A 94 7.91 -7.93 -12.84
C THR A 94 9.33 -7.77 -12.33
N TRP A 95 9.58 -8.17 -11.09
CA TRP A 95 10.90 -8.11 -10.48
C TRP A 95 11.96 -8.94 -11.22
N GLU A 96 11.54 -10.05 -11.83
CA GLU A 96 12.41 -10.93 -12.62
C GLU A 96 12.66 -10.44 -14.06
N LYS A 97 12.04 -9.32 -14.49
CA LYS A 97 12.27 -8.77 -15.83
C LYS A 97 13.66 -8.12 -15.97
N PRO A 98 14.19 -7.98 -17.20
CA PRO A 98 15.42 -7.20 -17.45
C PRO A 98 15.32 -5.74 -16.99
N ASP A 99 16.42 -5.16 -16.50
CA ASP A 99 16.45 -3.83 -15.86
C ASP A 99 15.91 -2.69 -16.74
N ASN A 100 16.11 -2.77 -18.06
CA ASN A 100 15.65 -1.75 -19.01
C ASN A 100 14.12 -1.62 -19.12
N ILE A 101 13.36 -2.64 -18.70
CA ILE A 101 11.89 -2.62 -18.65
C ILE A 101 11.33 -2.83 -17.24
N LYS A 102 12.14 -3.38 -16.32
CA LYS A 102 11.75 -3.71 -14.96
C LYS A 102 11.15 -2.52 -14.25
N TRP A 103 11.86 -1.39 -14.23
CA TRP A 103 11.52 -0.26 -13.35
C TRP A 103 10.29 0.51 -13.79
N SER A 104 10.06 0.67 -15.10
CA SER A 104 8.83 1.27 -15.61
C SER A 104 7.62 0.42 -15.20
N CYS A 105 7.67 -0.88 -15.49
CA CYS A 105 6.60 -1.81 -15.12
C CYS A 105 6.43 -1.94 -13.60
N LEU A 106 7.52 -1.91 -12.84
CA LEU A 106 7.48 -2.03 -11.38
C LEU A 106 6.88 -0.79 -10.74
N GLY A 107 7.11 0.40 -11.31
CA GLY A 107 6.47 1.64 -10.88
C GLY A 107 4.94 1.52 -10.87
N ASP A 108 4.35 0.99 -11.94
CA ASP A 108 2.90 0.77 -12.04
C ASP A 108 2.39 -0.23 -11.00
N VAL A 109 3.08 -1.35 -10.82
CA VAL A 109 2.68 -2.39 -9.85
C VAL A 109 2.82 -1.88 -8.42
N LEU A 110 3.88 -1.13 -8.11
CA LEU A 110 4.07 -0.49 -6.81
C LEU A 110 3.00 0.60 -6.56
N SER A 111 2.59 1.34 -7.60
CA SER A 111 1.50 2.30 -7.51
C SER A 111 0.19 1.60 -7.13
N LEU A 112 -0.14 0.49 -7.82
CA LEU A 112 -1.33 -0.31 -7.51
C LEU A 112 -1.26 -0.92 -6.10
N LEU A 113 -0.09 -1.43 -5.69
CA LEU A 113 0.12 -1.95 -4.34
C LEU A 113 -0.08 -0.84 -3.30
N ALA A 114 0.54 0.33 -3.47
CA ALA A 114 0.38 1.47 -2.58
C ALA A 114 -1.10 1.89 -2.44
N LEU A 115 -1.83 1.93 -3.56
CA LEU A 115 -3.25 2.21 -3.62
C LEU A 115 -4.08 1.17 -2.85
N SER A 116 -3.75 -0.12 -2.99
CA SER A 116 -4.47 -1.23 -2.36
C SER A 116 -4.34 -1.26 -0.82
N LEU A 117 -3.29 -0.67 -0.25
CA LEU A 117 -3.02 -0.67 1.20
C LEU A 117 -3.88 0.35 1.97
N CYS A 118 -5.17 0.42 1.64
CA CYS A 118 -6.09 1.45 2.13
C CYS A 118 -6.70 1.14 3.51
N ASN A 119 -6.54 -0.09 4.04
CA ASN A 119 -7.03 -0.41 5.37
C ASN A 119 -6.12 -1.39 6.13
N ARG A 120 -6.36 -1.44 7.44
CA ARG A 120 -5.57 -2.25 8.36
C ARG A 120 -5.54 -3.73 7.96
N GLU A 121 -6.69 -4.33 7.66
CA GLU A 121 -6.77 -5.75 7.32
C GLU A 121 -5.90 -6.11 6.10
N ILE A 122 -5.95 -5.29 5.06
CA ILE A 122 -5.14 -5.48 3.84
C ILE A 122 -3.66 -5.36 4.16
N ILE A 123 -3.25 -4.36 4.94
CA ILE A 123 -1.84 -4.19 5.34
C ILE A 123 -1.35 -5.38 6.18
N PHE A 124 -2.20 -5.95 7.05
CA PHE A 124 -1.83 -7.17 7.77
C PHE A 124 -1.71 -8.40 6.86
N ARG A 125 -2.44 -8.45 5.74
CA ARG A 125 -2.27 -9.50 4.73
C ARG A 125 -0.94 -9.37 3.99
N LEU A 126 -0.49 -8.14 3.70
CA LEU A 126 0.83 -7.91 3.11
C LEU A 126 1.96 -8.55 3.92
N LEU A 127 1.82 -8.65 5.25
CA LEU A 127 2.82 -9.28 6.11
C LEU A 127 3.08 -10.76 5.79
N ILE A 128 2.12 -11.46 5.18
CA ILE A 128 2.30 -12.85 4.72
C ILE A 128 3.37 -12.91 3.63
N TYR A 129 3.46 -11.86 2.81
CA TYR A 129 4.39 -11.75 1.69
C TYR A 129 5.63 -10.90 2.01
N ALA A 130 5.81 -10.47 3.26
CA ALA A 130 6.83 -9.49 3.63
C ALA A 130 8.26 -9.94 3.28
N SER A 131 8.58 -11.23 3.40
CA SER A 131 9.93 -11.75 3.06
C SER A 131 10.30 -11.53 1.59
N ASN A 132 9.30 -11.52 0.70
CA ASN A 132 9.49 -11.44 -0.74
C ASN A 132 9.29 -9.99 -1.22
N VAL A 133 8.36 -9.25 -0.61
CA VAL A 133 8.07 -7.86 -0.97
C VAL A 133 9.15 -6.90 -0.44
N ILE A 134 9.67 -7.10 0.77
CA ILE A 134 10.62 -6.14 1.38
C ILE A 134 11.88 -5.94 0.52
N PRO A 135 12.57 -7.00 0.03
CA PRO A 135 13.72 -6.81 -0.84
C PRO A 135 13.42 -5.95 -2.07
N ILE A 136 12.27 -6.17 -2.72
CA ILE A 136 11.82 -5.40 -3.88
C ILE A 136 11.63 -3.92 -3.51
N LEU A 137 10.97 -3.63 -2.38
CA LEU A 137 10.76 -2.27 -1.91
C LEU A 137 12.09 -1.56 -1.60
N VAL A 138 13.03 -2.28 -0.98
CA VAL A 138 14.35 -1.74 -0.64
C VAL A 138 15.16 -1.41 -1.89
N GLU A 139 15.14 -2.28 -2.89
CA GLU A 139 15.79 -2.01 -4.17
C GLU A 139 15.13 -0.86 -4.94
N ALA A 140 13.79 -0.77 -4.89
CA ALA A 140 13.04 0.32 -5.51
C ALA A 140 13.37 1.69 -4.90
N VAL A 141 13.58 1.77 -3.58
CA VAL A 141 14.02 3.00 -2.89
C VAL A 141 15.39 3.46 -3.40
N GLY A 142 16.25 2.50 -3.74
CA GLY A 142 17.59 2.71 -4.23
C GLY A 142 17.69 3.07 -5.72
N GLN A 143 16.60 3.26 -6.45
CA GLN A 143 16.67 3.56 -7.89
C GLN A 143 16.96 5.02 -8.19
N ASP A 144 17.75 5.27 -9.25
CA ASP A 144 18.13 6.62 -9.66
C ASP A 144 17.25 7.18 -10.78
N GLN A 145 16.82 6.29 -11.69
CA GLN A 145 16.17 6.70 -12.94
C GLN A 145 14.65 6.72 -12.85
N ASN A 146 14.06 6.20 -11.78
CA ASN A 146 12.62 6.05 -11.64
C ASN A 146 12.14 6.57 -10.28
N GLU A 147 11.89 7.87 -10.22
CA GLU A 147 11.43 8.55 -9.00
C GLU A 147 10.06 8.04 -8.52
N ASP A 148 9.15 7.71 -9.44
CA ASP A 148 7.82 7.19 -9.12
C ASP A 148 7.89 5.86 -8.36
N ALA A 149 8.73 4.91 -8.81
CA ALA A 149 8.95 3.66 -8.10
C ALA A 149 9.47 3.89 -6.68
N ARG A 150 10.38 4.85 -6.47
CA ARG A 150 10.87 5.21 -5.13
C ARG A 150 9.75 5.78 -4.26
N LEU A 151 8.96 6.71 -4.79
CA LEU A 151 7.85 7.34 -4.08
C LEU A 151 6.79 6.33 -3.67
N HIS A 152 6.44 5.41 -4.55
CA HIS A 152 5.50 4.33 -4.25
C HIS A 152 6.07 3.35 -3.23
N ALA A 153 7.35 2.94 -3.36
CA ALA A 153 8.00 2.07 -2.39
C ALA A 153 8.06 2.70 -0.98
N LEU A 154 8.47 3.97 -0.87
CA LEU A 154 8.47 4.70 0.40
C LEU A 154 7.06 4.86 0.97
N THR A 155 6.05 5.05 0.13
CA THR A 155 4.64 5.10 0.56
C THR A 155 4.20 3.76 1.15
N ILE A 156 4.49 2.64 0.47
CA ILE A 156 4.19 1.28 0.96
C ILE A 156 4.91 1.01 2.28
N ILE A 157 6.19 1.37 2.37
CA ILE A 157 7.00 1.24 3.59
C ILE A 157 6.37 2.05 4.72
N ASN A 158 6.07 3.33 4.50
CA ASN A 158 5.51 4.22 5.50
C ASN A 158 4.18 3.69 6.07
N VAL A 159 3.26 3.31 5.19
CA VAL A 159 1.95 2.76 5.56
C VAL A 159 2.10 1.44 6.33
N SER A 160 2.97 0.56 5.85
CA SER A 160 3.21 -0.75 6.46
C SER A 160 3.86 -0.63 7.85
N VAL A 161 4.87 0.21 8.00
CA VAL A 161 5.51 0.49 9.29
C VAL A 161 4.52 1.16 10.26
N THR A 162 3.71 2.12 9.80
CA THR A 162 2.69 2.77 10.64
C THR A 162 1.73 1.76 11.27
N VAL A 163 1.26 0.77 10.49
CA VAL A 163 0.22 -0.17 10.92
C VAL A 163 0.77 -1.43 11.56
N ALA A 164 1.80 -2.04 10.96
CA ALA A 164 2.40 -3.30 11.41
C ALA A 164 3.60 -3.11 12.36
N ARG A 165 4.12 -1.88 12.49
CA ARG A 165 5.18 -1.47 13.43
C ARG A 165 6.41 -2.38 13.34
N ALA A 166 6.86 -2.84 14.50
CA ALA A 166 8.05 -3.67 14.69
C ALA A 166 8.11 -4.91 13.80
N ARG A 167 6.97 -5.51 13.43
CA ARG A 167 6.95 -6.70 12.58
C ARG A 167 7.50 -6.40 11.18
N PHE A 168 7.02 -5.32 10.56
CA PHE A 168 7.48 -4.92 9.24
C PHE A 168 8.83 -4.20 9.32
N ALA A 169 9.02 -3.33 10.32
CA ALA A 169 10.27 -2.62 10.53
C ALA A 169 11.48 -3.57 10.69
N ARG A 170 11.33 -4.69 11.42
CA ARG A 170 12.39 -5.68 11.55
C ARG A 170 12.82 -6.27 10.20
N GLY A 171 11.86 -6.59 9.33
CA GLY A 171 12.15 -7.10 7.99
C GLY A 171 12.92 -6.08 7.15
N LEU A 172 12.54 -4.80 7.19
CA LEU A 172 13.25 -3.71 6.49
C LEU A 172 14.68 -3.56 6.97
N LEU A 173 14.89 -3.57 8.28
CA LEU A 173 16.23 -3.41 8.88
C LEU A 173 17.15 -4.58 8.51
N ASN A 174 16.61 -5.80 8.42
CA ASN A 174 17.37 -6.97 7.97
C ASN A 174 17.73 -6.95 6.48
N ALA A 175 17.04 -6.15 5.68
CA ALA A 175 17.22 -6.07 4.23
C ALA A 175 18.16 -4.94 3.80
N ASN A 176 18.95 -4.38 4.71
CA ASN A 176 19.87 -3.24 4.46
C ASN A 176 19.17 -2.01 3.86
N PHE A 177 17.88 -1.82 4.19
CA PHE A 177 17.09 -0.66 3.74
C PHE A 177 17.79 0.66 4.04
N LEU A 178 18.43 0.74 5.20
CA LEU A 178 19.04 1.96 5.70
C LEU A 178 20.33 2.31 5.00
N ASP A 179 21.21 1.33 4.79
CA ASP A 179 22.47 1.56 4.08
C ASP A 179 22.15 2.08 2.68
N LYS A 180 21.23 1.44 1.97
CA LYS A 180 20.76 1.93 0.67
C LYS A 180 20.15 3.33 0.73
N LEU A 181 19.30 3.62 1.71
CA LEU A 181 18.70 4.96 1.83
C LEU A 181 19.76 6.02 2.11
N VAL A 182 20.71 5.74 3.00
CA VAL A 182 21.80 6.63 3.39
C VAL A 182 22.77 6.85 2.23
N ASP A 183 23.21 5.79 1.57
CA ASP A 183 24.10 5.86 0.42
C ASP A 183 23.48 6.75 -0.66
N ARG A 184 22.19 6.59 -0.94
CA ARG A 184 21.47 7.46 -1.89
C ARG A 184 21.36 8.90 -1.44
N LEU A 185 21.10 9.15 -0.16
CA LEU A 185 21.08 10.51 0.37
C LEU A 185 22.47 11.15 0.29
N ASN A 186 23.54 10.40 0.51
CA ASN A 186 24.93 10.84 0.34
C ASN A 186 25.27 11.16 -1.12
N ASP A 187 24.85 10.32 -2.05
CA ASP A 187 25.15 10.50 -3.47
C ASP A 187 24.33 11.63 -4.12
N GLN A 188 23.05 11.77 -3.74
CA GLN A 188 22.08 12.62 -4.45
C GLN A 188 21.42 13.68 -3.58
N GLY A 189 21.85 13.86 -2.32
CA GLY A 189 21.20 14.74 -1.34
C GLY A 189 20.73 16.08 -1.92
N PRO A 190 21.63 16.90 -2.51
CA PRO A 190 21.27 18.21 -3.06
C PRO A 190 20.30 18.18 -4.24
N HIS A 191 20.20 17.04 -4.93
CA HIS A 191 19.32 16.83 -6.09
C HIS A 191 18.04 16.08 -5.74
N THR A 192 17.87 15.68 -4.48
CA THR A 192 16.69 14.92 -4.05
C THR A 192 15.47 15.84 -4.06
N SER A 193 14.40 15.44 -4.74
CA SER A 193 13.19 16.26 -4.81
C SER A 193 12.59 16.47 -3.41
N GLY A 194 11.94 17.64 -3.20
CA GLY A 194 11.29 17.94 -1.92
C GLY A 194 10.20 16.91 -1.56
N GLN A 195 9.49 16.40 -2.57
CA GLN A 195 8.47 15.35 -2.39
C GLN A 195 9.08 14.04 -1.91
N LEU A 196 10.22 13.64 -2.49
CA LEU A 196 10.92 12.43 -2.10
C LEU A 196 11.50 12.56 -0.68
N LEU A 197 12.08 13.71 -0.34
CA LEU A 197 12.53 13.98 1.03
C LEU A 197 11.38 13.96 2.04
N GLU A 198 10.23 14.54 1.71
CA GLU A 198 9.04 14.47 2.56
C GLU A 198 8.66 13.00 2.84
N LYS A 199 8.68 12.14 1.82
CA LYS A 199 8.41 10.71 1.97
C LYS A 199 9.44 9.97 2.81
N ILE A 200 10.72 10.30 2.67
CA ILE A 200 11.78 9.74 3.52
C ILE A 200 11.54 10.13 4.99
N LEU A 201 11.26 11.41 5.26
CA LEU A 201 10.96 11.89 6.61
C LEU A 201 9.69 11.25 7.19
N GLU A 202 8.66 11.01 6.37
CA GLU A 202 7.47 10.24 6.78
C GLU A 202 7.82 8.81 7.20
N VAL A 203 8.70 8.11 6.47
CA VAL A 203 9.17 6.77 6.84
C VAL A 203 9.94 6.80 8.15
N ILE A 204 10.86 7.75 8.32
CA ILE A 204 11.65 7.92 9.56
C ILE A 204 10.74 8.17 10.76
N LYS A 205 9.76 9.05 10.62
CA LYS A 205 8.72 9.27 11.63
C LYS A 205 8.04 7.97 12.02
N SER A 206 7.62 7.16 11.04
CA SER A 206 6.97 5.88 11.29
C SER A 206 7.88 4.86 11.99
N LEU A 207 9.18 4.89 11.70
CA LEU A 207 10.19 4.09 12.42
C LEU A 207 10.33 4.54 13.87
N LEU A 208 10.43 5.86 14.14
CA LEU A 208 10.43 6.42 15.50
C LEU A 208 9.17 6.03 16.28
N MET A 209 8.01 6.03 15.60
CA MET A 209 6.72 5.63 16.16
C MET A 209 6.59 4.14 16.49
N CYS A 210 7.51 3.28 16.04
CA CYS A 210 7.46 1.85 16.34
C CYS A 210 7.63 1.55 17.84
N GLY A 211 8.29 2.44 18.59
CA GLY A 211 8.50 2.29 20.03
C GLY A 211 9.46 1.15 20.40
N GLN A 212 10.30 0.70 19.46
CA GLN A 212 11.33 -0.31 19.70
C GLN A 212 12.71 0.38 19.80
N PRO A 213 13.54 0.08 20.80
CA PRO A 213 14.86 0.70 20.97
C PRO A 213 15.75 0.58 19.75
N TYR A 214 15.85 -0.63 19.18
CA TYR A 214 16.64 -0.89 17.98
C TYR A 214 16.19 0.00 16.81
N THR A 215 14.91 -0.08 16.42
CA THR A 215 14.34 0.75 15.33
C THR A 215 14.46 2.25 15.59
N HIS A 216 14.36 2.69 16.84
CA HIS A 216 14.54 4.09 17.22
C HIS A 216 15.98 4.55 17.00
N GLY A 217 16.97 3.80 17.50
CA GLY A 217 18.39 4.12 17.31
C GLY A 217 18.75 4.29 15.84
N TYR A 218 18.22 3.40 14.98
CA TYR A 218 18.39 3.53 13.53
C TYR A 218 17.77 4.80 12.95
N ALA A 219 16.52 5.11 13.33
CA ALA A 219 15.87 6.31 12.82
C ALA A 219 16.64 7.58 13.23
N THR A 220 17.19 7.61 14.45
CA THR A 220 18.08 8.68 14.92
C THR A 220 19.36 8.78 14.08
N GLU A 221 19.97 7.66 13.70
CA GLU A 221 21.16 7.64 12.84
C GLU A 221 20.87 8.20 11.43
N ILE A 222 19.72 7.88 10.85
CA ILE A 222 19.35 8.46 9.54
C ILE A 222 19.16 9.97 9.67
N LEU A 223 18.50 10.44 10.74
CA LEU A 223 18.29 11.88 10.97
C LEU A 223 19.61 12.64 11.08
N SER A 224 20.61 12.09 11.79
CA SER A 224 21.91 12.75 11.88
C SER A 224 22.57 12.88 10.51
N LYS A 225 22.51 11.83 9.68
CA LYS A 225 23.02 11.83 8.31
C LYS A 225 22.21 12.74 7.37
N MET A 226 20.92 12.97 7.62
CA MET A 226 20.10 13.89 6.82
C MET A 226 20.35 15.37 7.12
N THR A 227 21.03 15.72 8.21
CA THR A 227 21.25 17.12 8.62
C THR A 227 21.85 17.95 7.48
N TRP A 228 22.91 17.47 6.85
CA TRP A 228 23.57 18.19 5.76
C TRP A 228 22.68 18.26 4.50
N VAL A 229 21.92 17.21 4.18
CA VAL A 229 20.96 17.24 3.06
C VAL A 229 19.94 18.37 3.28
N MET A 230 19.44 18.50 4.50
CA MET A 230 18.45 19.52 4.85
C MET A 230 18.97 20.95 4.75
N GLU A 231 20.27 21.18 4.86
CA GLU A 231 20.91 22.49 4.64
C GLU A 231 20.80 22.95 3.17
N TYR A 232 20.77 22.03 2.21
CA TYR A 232 20.54 22.36 0.80
C TYR A 232 19.07 22.71 0.50
N HIS A 233 18.15 22.34 1.40
CA HIS A 233 16.71 22.56 1.24
C HIS A 233 16.14 23.64 2.17
N LEU A 234 16.97 24.59 2.65
CA LEU A 234 16.54 25.68 3.53
C LEU A 234 15.39 26.54 2.97
N GLY A 235 15.25 26.62 1.64
CA GLY A 235 14.14 27.32 1.00
C GLY A 235 12.78 26.66 1.22
N HIS A 236 12.74 25.38 1.61
CA HIS A 236 11.50 24.61 1.78
C HIS A 236 11.09 24.53 3.27
N LYS A 237 10.72 25.67 3.84
CA LYS A 237 10.41 25.83 5.29
C LYS A 237 9.56 24.69 5.90
N PRO A 238 8.44 24.23 5.30
CA PRO A 238 7.64 23.15 5.88
C PRO A 238 8.41 21.83 6.07
N LEU A 239 9.33 21.52 5.14
CA LEU A 239 10.13 20.30 5.19
C LEU A 239 11.18 20.40 6.29
N HIS A 240 11.82 21.56 6.40
CA HIS A 240 12.79 21.86 7.45
C HIS A 240 12.14 21.85 8.84
N ASP A 241 10.98 22.47 9.01
CA ASP A 241 10.21 22.44 10.26
C ASP A 241 9.85 21.01 10.65
N PHE A 242 9.46 20.17 9.67
CA PHE A 242 9.16 18.76 9.91
C PHE A 242 10.40 17.95 10.32
N PHE A 243 11.54 18.18 9.67
CA PHE A 243 12.82 17.56 10.04
C PHE A 243 13.24 17.92 11.47
N HIS A 244 13.18 19.20 11.85
CA HIS A 244 13.51 19.63 13.22
C HIS A 244 12.57 19.02 14.26
N ASP A 245 11.30 18.85 13.93
CA ASP A 245 10.36 18.15 14.82
C ASP A 245 10.76 16.68 15.01
N LEU A 246 11.26 16.02 13.96
CA LEU A 246 11.79 14.67 14.03
C LEU A 246 13.05 14.57 14.88
N VAL A 247 14.04 15.44 14.65
CA VAL A 247 15.28 15.52 15.45
C VAL A 247 14.93 15.71 16.93
N ARG A 248 14.13 16.72 17.26
CA ARG A 248 13.66 16.94 18.64
C ARG A 248 12.98 15.72 19.22
N SER A 249 12.15 15.02 18.43
CA SER A 249 11.43 13.84 18.91
C SER A 249 12.34 12.62 19.15
N ALA A 250 13.43 12.51 18.40
CA ALA A 250 14.46 11.49 18.60
C ALA A 250 15.28 11.78 19.86
N ASP A 251 15.49 13.06 20.18
CA ASP A 251 16.19 13.52 21.39
C ASP A 251 15.38 13.36 22.68
N ILE A 252 14.08 13.03 22.61
CA ILE A 252 13.23 12.80 23.80
C ILE A 252 13.74 11.62 24.67
N GLY A 253 14.80 10.92 24.25
CA GLY A 253 15.83 10.41 25.16
C GLY A 253 15.42 9.19 26.01
N ASP A 254 16.13 8.07 25.80
CA ASP A 254 16.07 6.80 26.55
C ASP A 254 14.77 5.98 26.51
N LYS A 255 13.68 6.54 25.98
CA LYS A 255 12.36 5.88 26.04
C LYS A 255 11.62 5.96 24.70
N PRO A 256 11.88 5.02 23.76
CA PRO A 256 11.19 4.94 22.47
C PRO A 256 9.65 4.97 22.57
N HIS A 257 9.09 4.50 23.68
CA HIS A 257 7.66 4.56 23.93
C HIS A 257 7.13 5.98 24.15
N ILE A 258 7.94 6.92 24.67
CA ILE A 258 7.59 8.33 24.82
C ILE A 258 7.57 9.00 23.45
N CYS A 259 8.58 8.77 22.60
CA CYS A 259 8.59 9.27 21.21
C CYS A 259 7.36 8.77 20.43
N ALA A 260 7.03 7.47 20.56
CA ALA A 260 5.80 6.94 19.99
C ALA A 260 4.54 7.64 20.53
N LYS A 261 4.46 7.92 21.85
CA LYS A 261 3.34 8.66 22.45
C LYS A 261 3.26 10.10 21.93
N TYR A 262 4.40 10.77 21.74
CA TYR A 262 4.49 12.13 21.20
C TYR A 262 3.84 12.23 19.83
N TRP A 263 4.24 11.35 18.91
CA TRP A 263 3.73 11.36 17.53
C TRP A 263 2.30 10.85 17.41
N THR A 264 1.93 9.87 18.22
CA THR A 264 0.56 9.37 18.23
C THR A 264 -0.40 10.33 18.92
N LYS A 265 0.05 11.15 19.88
CA LYS A 265 -0.79 12.00 20.74
C LYS A 265 -1.98 11.23 21.35
N GLY A 266 -1.79 9.94 21.64
CA GLY A 266 -2.85 9.04 22.12
C GLY A 266 -3.90 8.62 21.08
N ARG A 267 -3.75 9.01 19.81
CA ARG A 267 -4.68 8.68 18.73
C ARG A 267 -4.72 7.18 18.44
N LEU A 268 -5.90 6.72 18.05
CA LEU A 268 -6.10 5.33 17.63
C LEU A 268 -5.39 5.06 16.30
N ARG A 269 -4.95 3.81 16.07
CA ARG A 269 -4.27 3.40 14.83
C ARG A 269 -5.03 3.78 13.55
N LYS A 270 -6.36 3.70 13.60
CA LYS A 270 -7.24 4.06 12.47
C LYS A 270 -7.13 5.53 12.09
N GLU A 271 -6.90 6.43 13.04
CA GLU A 271 -6.74 7.87 12.78
C GLU A 271 -5.37 8.18 12.18
N LEU A 272 -4.32 7.47 12.63
CA LEU A 272 -2.98 7.59 12.07
C LEU A 272 -2.98 7.11 10.62
N LEU A 273 -3.59 5.96 10.36
CA LEU A 273 -3.72 5.42 9.01
C LEU A 273 -4.51 6.36 8.09
N SER A 274 -5.63 6.90 8.58
CA SER A 274 -6.43 7.89 7.85
C SER A 274 -5.61 9.11 7.41
N ARG A 275 -4.70 9.58 8.25
CA ARG A 275 -3.77 10.67 7.91
C ARG A 275 -2.72 10.25 6.88
N CYS A 276 -2.07 9.10 7.09
CA CYS A 276 -1.04 8.59 6.18
C CYS A 276 -1.58 8.36 4.76
N LEU A 277 -2.79 7.80 4.66
CA LEU A 277 -3.44 7.53 3.38
C LEU A 277 -4.15 8.73 2.78
N ARG A 278 -4.26 9.84 3.52
CA ARG A 278 -5.16 10.95 3.20
C ARG A 278 -6.60 10.46 2.91
N GLN A 279 -7.01 9.39 3.58
CA GLN A 279 -8.32 8.77 3.44
C GLN A 279 -9.16 9.08 4.67
N PRO A 280 -10.32 9.72 4.55
CA PRO A 280 -11.31 9.76 5.61
C PRO A 280 -11.69 8.35 6.05
N TRP A 281 -11.55 8.02 7.34
CA TRP A 281 -11.98 6.72 7.88
C TRP A 281 -13.47 6.41 7.63
N LEU A 282 -14.24 7.41 7.21
CA LEU A 282 -15.63 7.36 6.77
C LEU A 282 -15.84 6.51 5.51
N TYR A 283 -14.76 6.20 4.77
CA TYR A 283 -14.77 5.53 3.48
C TYR A 283 -14.38 4.05 3.55
N ILE A 284 -14.80 3.37 4.60
CA ILE A 284 -14.88 1.90 4.54
C ILE A 284 -16.17 1.59 3.80
N TYR A 285 -16.12 0.80 2.72
CA TYR A 285 -17.25 0.43 1.89
C TYR A 285 -17.69 -1.02 2.11
N CYS A 286 -18.91 -1.34 1.69
CA CYS A 286 -19.29 -2.71 1.40
C CYS A 286 -18.39 -3.26 0.27
N SER A 287 -17.86 -4.46 0.45
CA SER A 287 -16.95 -5.10 -0.50
C SER A 287 -17.62 -5.59 -1.78
N TRP A 288 -18.95 -5.56 -1.89
CA TRP A 288 -19.63 -5.82 -3.17
C TRP A 288 -19.51 -4.57 -4.05
N PRO A 289 -18.77 -4.62 -5.18
CA PRO A 289 -18.44 -3.42 -5.96
C PRO A 289 -19.63 -2.59 -6.39
N ALA A 290 -20.80 -3.19 -6.63
CA ALA A 290 -21.97 -2.46 -7.09
C ALA A 290 -22.77 -1.75 -5.96
N CYS A 291 -22.55 -2.06 -4.69
CA CYS A 291 -23.37 -1.55 -3.58
C CYS A 291 -23.19 -0.05 -3.28
N GLY A 292 -21.95 0.40 -3.10
CA GLY A 292 -21.64 1.80 -2.75
C GLY A 292 -21.88 2.20 -1.28
N ASN A 293 -22.56 1.39 -0.46
CA ASN A 293 -22.74 1.69 0.97
C ASN A 293 -21.40 1.80 1.71
N HIS A 294 -21.27 2.80 2.60
CA HIS A 294 -20.07 3.04 3.41
C HIS A 294 -20.39 3.45 4.86
N ASN A 295 -19.40 3.29 5.75
CA ASN A 295 -19.54 3.50 7.20
C ASN A 295 -19.94 4.93 7.64
N ALA A 296 -19.95 5.92 6.73
CA ALA A 296 -20.44 7.26 7.04
C ALA A 296 -21.98 7.35 7.00
N ALA A 297 -22.65 6.37 6.39
CA ALA A 297 -24.10 6.29 6.45
C ALA A 297 -24.51 5.88 7.88
N LEU A 298 -25.31 6.72 8.54
CA LEU A 298 -25.80 6.50 9.90
C LEU A 298 -26.34 5.06 10.05
N ASN A 299 -25.91 4.36 11.10
CA ASN A 299 -26.30 2.98 11.46
C ASN A 299 -25.85 1.85 10.52
N THR A 300 -24.87 2.05 9.65
CA THR A 300 -24.29 0.95 8.88
C THR A 300 -23.25 0.19 9.70
N PHE A 301 -23.54 -1.08 10.02
CA PHE A 301 -22.58 -2.03 10.59
C PHE A 301 -22.20 -3.05 9.52
N PHE A 302 -20.94 -3.08 9.11
CA PHE A 302 -20.48 -4.12 8.19
C PHE A 302 -20.15 -5.42 8.90
N ARG A 303 -20.74 -6.51 8.41
CA ARG A 303 -20.42 -7.87 8.83
C ARG A 303 -19.28 -8.38 7.98
N LYS A 304 -18.23 -8.89 8.62
CA LYS A 304 -17.11 -9.53 7.92
C LYS A 304 -17.54 -10.89 7.38
N CYS A 305 -16.97 -11.31 6.26
CA CYS A 305 -17.07 -12.69 5.80
C CYS A 305 -16.51 -13.63 6.87
N ALA A 306 -17.30 -14.61 7.31
CA ALA A 306 -16.90 -15.52 8.40
C ALA A 306 -15.68 -16.39 8.05
N ALA A 307 -15.47 -16.71 6.77
CA ALA A 307 -14.35 -17.52 6.32
C ALA A 307 -13.05 -16.70 6.20
N CYS A 308 -13.00 -15.69 5.34
CA CYS A 308 -11.75 -14.96 5.09
C CYS A 308 -11.49 -13.77 6.03
N SER A 309 -12.52 -13.29 6.76
CA SER A 309 -12.45 -12.12 7.67
C SER A 309 -11.91 -10.82 7.05
N THR A 310 -11.80 -10.75 5.72
CA THR A 310 -11.17 -9.65 4.99
C THR A 310 -12.23 -8.73 4.38
N VAL A 311 -13.12 -9.29 3.55
CA VAL A 311 -14.25 -8.56 2.96
C VAL A 311 -15.38 -8.35 3.98
N ARG A 312 -16.20 -7.33 3.75
CA ARG A 312 -17.22 -6.82 4.67
C ARG A 312 -18.49 -6.41 3.92
N TYR A 313 -19.65 -6.65 4.51
CA TYR A 313 -20.95 -6.48 3.84
C TYR A 313 -21.96 -5.70 4.67
N CYS A 314 -22.74 -4.84 4.02
CA CYS A 314 -23.83 -4.10 4.65
C CYS A 314 -25.08 -4.95 4.88
N SER A 315 -25.25 -6.03 4.12
CA SER A 315 -26.38 -6.96 4.23
C SER A 315 -25.99 -8.36 3.76
N ARG A 316 -26.81 -9.35 4.15
CA ARG A 316 -26.69 -10.73 3.66
C ARG A 316 -26.85 -10.82 2.14
N GLN A 317 -27.74 -10.02 1.57
CA GLN A 317 -27.95 -9.96 0.12
C GLN A 317 -26.68 -9.51 -0.62
N CYS A 318 -25.97 -8.50 -0.12
CA CYS A 318 -24.70 -8.08 -0.72
C CYS A 318 -23.63 -9.16 -0.60
N GLN A 319 -23.62 -9.91 0.50
CA GLN A 319 -22.73 -11.05 0.67
C GLN A 319 -23.04 -12.15 -0.35
N GLU A 320 -24.31 -12.53 -0.52
CA GLU A 320 -24.74 -13.56 -1.48
C GLU A 320 -24.40 -13.15 -2.92
N LYS A 321 -24.71 -11.91 -3.32
CA LYS A 321 -24.35 -11.38 -4.64
C LYS A 321 -22.83 -11.41 -4.88
N HIS A 322 -22.03 -10.93 -3.92
CA HIS A 322 -20.57 -10.97 -4.06
C HIS A 322 -20.03 -12.42 -4.06
N TRP A 323 -20.64 -13.32 -3.30
CA TRP A 323 -20.29 -14.73 -3.25
C TRP A 323 -20.42 -15.38 -4.62
N TRP A 324 -21.55 -15.19 -5.29
CA TRP A 324 -21.80 -15.70 -6.63
C TRP A 324 -21.00 -14.97 -7.72
N GLY A 325 -20.72 -13.68 -7.52
CA GLY A 325 -19.80 -12.90 -8.38
C GLY A 325 -18.31 -13.25 -8.27
N GLY A 326 -17.97 -14.41 -7.71
CA GLY A 326 -16.60 -14.95 -7.67
C GLY A 326 -15.87 -14.84 -6.32
N HIS A 327 -16.47 -14.23 -5.29
CA HIS A 327 -15.84 -14.22 -3.97
C HIS A 327 -15.69 -15.64 -3.40
N ASN A 328 -16.56 -16.60 -3.74
CA ASN A 328 -16.41 -17.99 -3.33
C ASN A 328 -15.03 -18.61 -3.66
N ILE A 329 -14.45 -18.25 -4.81
CA ILE A 329 -13.12 -18.69 -5.26
C ILE A 329 -12.04 -17.90 -4.52
N GLN A 330 -12.15 -16.56 -4.53
CA GLN A 330 -11.20 -15.67 -3.85
C GLN A 330 -11.12 -15.96 -2.34
N CYS A 331 -12.25 -16.25 -1.70
CA CYS A 331 -12.35 -16.49 -0.26
C CYS A 331 -11.46 -17.64 0.18
N LYS A 332 -11.38 -18.72 -0.61
CA LYS A 332 -10.51 -19.88 -0.33
C LYS A 332 -9.03 -19.51 -0.37
N MET A 333 -8.64 -18.63 -1.29
CA MET A 333 -7.26 -18.15 -1.42
C MET A 333 -6.87 -17.13 -0.34
N ILE A 334 -7.86 -16.41 0.22
CA ILE A 334 -7.64 -15.37 1.24
C ILE A 334 -7.74 -15.94 2.65
N ALA A 335 -8.58 -16.96 2.86
CA ALA A 335 -8.80 -17.55 4.17
C ALA A 335 -7.47 -17.99 4.78
N ARG A 336 -7.22 -17.54 6.01
CA ARG A 336 -6.01 -17.97 6.72
C ARG A 336 -6.09 -19.48 6.92
N PRO A 337 -5.03 -20.24 6.63
CA PRO A 337 -4.93 -21.59 7.17
C PRO A 337 -5.05 -21.47 8.69
N VAL A 338 -6.00 -22.21 9.26
CA VAL A 338 -6.31 -22.24 10.70
C VAL A 338 -5.16 -22.88 11.46
#